data_AF-A0A1W1W060-F1
#
_entry.id   AF-A0A1W1W060-F1
#
_cell.length_a   1.000
_cell.length_b   1.000
_cell.length_c   1.000
_cell.angle_alpha   90.00
_cell.angle_beta   90.00
_cell.angle_gamma   90.00
#
_symmetry.space_group_name_H-M   'P 1'
#
loop_
_entity.id
_entity.type
_entity.pdbx_description
1 polymer ?
#
loop_
_entity_poly.entity_id
_entity_poly.type
_entity_poly.pdbx_seq_one_letter_code
_entity_poly.pdbx_strand_id
1 'polypeptide(L)'
;MIFKIKPIGFRFIPLVVFLNGMSPYLSLKTQTSLSMFSNLRTEGGISNHLFMPKSLQINGLEKDLVKIIATDLNELKQYTHNKQYITYFEFRRIISEAKTNLYVNYMRNDQPQTVKIVDGSSTKPELLVPHNWVLTKFVRFRPIDKGACLCKH
;
A
#
# COMPACT_ATOMS: atom_id res chain seq x y z
N MET A 1 -20.56 -7.51 -40.57
CA MET A 1 -21.24 -7.70 -39.27
C MET A 1 -20.85 -6.52 -38.37
N ILE A 2 -21.72 -5.52 -38.25
CA ILE A 2 -21.44 -4.30 -37.47
C ILE A 2 -21.77 -4.62 -36.01
N PHE A 3 -20.77 -4.58 -35.13
CA PHE A 3 -20.96 -4.77 -33.69
C PHE A 3 -21.87 -3.63 -33.15
N LYS A 4 -23.16 -3.92 -32.95
CA LYS A 4 -24.06 -3.04 -32.17
C LYS A 4 -23.69 -3.18 -30.70
N ILE A 5 -22.78 -2.35 -30.22
CA ILE A 5 -22.44 -2.24 -28.80
C ILE A 5 -23.68 -1.72 -28.06
N LYS A 6 -24.21 -2.49 -27.11
CA LYS A 6 -25.35 -2.05 -26.27
C LYS A 6 -24.96 -0.79 -25.48
N PRO A 7 -25.82 0.25 -25.42
CA PRO A 7 -25.47 1.57 -24.88
C PRO A 7 -25.17 1.59 -23.37
N ILE A 8 -25.49 0.51 -22.64
CA ILE A 8 -25.17 0.39 -21.22
C ILE A 8 -23.66 0.24 -20.98
N GLY A 9 -22.96 -0.54 -21.83
CA GLY A 9 -21.52 -0.77 -21.69
C GLY A 9 -20.71 0.50 -21.93
N PHE A 10 -21.19 1.37 -22.82
CA PHE A 10 -20.57 2.67 -23.09
C PHE A 10 -20.65 3.64 -21.90
N ARG A 11 -21.65 3.51 -21.01
CA ARG A 11 -21.77 4.34 -19.79
C ARG A 11 -20.93 3.82 -18.62
N PHE A 12 -20.65 2.52 -18.58
CA PHE A 12 -19.82 1.93 -17.53
C PHE A 12 -18.33 2.29 -17.68
N ILE A 13 -17.84 2.38 -18.92
CA ILE A 13 -16.44 2.73 -19.20
C ILE A 13 -16.01 4.06 -18.55
N PRO A 14 -16.70 5.20 -18.77
CA PRO A 14 -16.31 6.47 -18.17
C PRO A 14 -16.41 6.45 -16.65
N LEU A 15 -17.39 5.72 -16.09
CA LEU A 15 -17.51 5.56 -14.64
C LEU A 15 -16.30 4.81 -14.06
N VAL A 16 -15.86 3.71 -14.69
CA VAL A 16 -14.69 2.95 -14.23
C VAL A 16 -13.41 3.80 -14.34
N VAL A 17 -13.25 4.55 -15.43
CA VAL A 17 -12.11 5.47 -15.61
C VAL A 17 -12.12 6.55 -14.53
N PHE A 18 -13.27 7.16 -14.25
CA PHE A 18 -13.43 8.16 -13.20
C PHE A 18 -13.09 7.60 -11.81
N LEU A 19 -13.60 6.41 -11.46
CA LEU A 19 -13.29 5.74 -10.20
C LEU A 19 -11.79 5.38 -10.09
N ASN A 20 -11.15 4.99 -11.19
CA ASN A 20 -9.71 4.72 -11.21
C ASN A 20 -8.88 6.00 -10.99
N GLY A 21 -9.33 7.13 -11.56
CA GLY A 21 -8.76 8.46 -11.31
C GLY A 21 -9.01 8.98 -9.90
N MET A 22 -10.13 8.62 -9.26
CA MET A 22 -10.44 8.97 -7.87
C MET A 22 -9.74 8.09 -6.82
N SER A 23 -9.22 6.93 -7.21
CA SER A 23 -8.59 5.96 -6.31
C SER A 23 -7.47 6.50 -5.39
N PRO A 24 -6.58 7.41 -5.82
CA PRO A 24 -5.55 7.95 -4.93
C PRO A 24 -6.12 8.98 -3.94
N TYR A 25 -7.26 9.60 -4.25
CA TYR A 25 -7.93 10.54 -3.37
C TYR A 25 -8.71 9.85 -2.25
N LEU A 26 -9.26 8.67 -2.54
CA LEU A 26 -9.98 7.85 -1.56
C LEU A 26 -9.05 7.01 -0.69
N SER A 27 -7.74 7.17 -0.84
CA SER A 27 -6.71 6.37 -0.15
C SER A 27 -6.87 4.86 -0.37
N LEU A 28 -7.28 4.46 -1.58
CA LEU A 28 -7.45 3.06 -1.98
C LEU A 28 -6.26 2.55 -2.75
N LYS A 29 -5.66 3.38 -3.61
CA LYS A 29 -4.55 2.98 -4.48
C LYS A 29 -3.72 4.18 -4.90
N THR A 30 -2.43 4.17 -4.62
CA THR A 30 -1.52 5.29 -4.92
C THR A 30 -0.46 4.95 -5.97
N GLN A 31 -0.18 3.67 -6.21
CA GLN A 31 0.86 3.25 -7.17
C GLN A 31 0.36 3.03 -8.61
N THR A 32 -0.95 2.83 -8.81
CA THR A 32 -1.51 2.28 -10.05
C THR A 32 -2.82 2.99 -10.45
N SER A 33 -2.92 4.27 -10.11
CA SER A 33 -3.99 5.18 -10.52
C SER A 33 -3.58 5.99 -11.76
N LEU A 34 -4.55 6.41 -12.57
CA LEU A 34 -4.36 7.30 -13.73
C LEU A 34 -3.81 8.70 -13.39
N SER A 35 -3.40 8.95 -12.14
CA SER A 35 -2.84 10.22 -11.66
C SER A 35 -1.38 10.44 -12.07
N MET A 36 -0.91 9.84 -13.16
CA MET A 36 0.51 9.73 -13.55
C MET A 36 1.27 11.06 -13.71
N PHE A 37 0.63 12.22 -13.58
CA PHE A 37 1.26 13.55 -13.69
C PHE A 37 1.23 14.41 -12.43
N SER A 38 0.47 14.03 -11.40
CA SER A 38 0.50 14.71 -10.12
C SER A 38 1.27 13.82 -9.16
N ASN A 39 2.39 14.28 -8.60
CA ASN A 39 3.05 13.67 -7.45
C ASN A 39 2.14 13.75 -6.20
N LEU A 40 0.94 13.15 -6.32
CA LEU A 40 -0.12 13.18 -5.35
C LEU A 40 0.28 12.22 -4.25
N ARG A 41 0.61 12.79 -3.11
CA ARG A 41 0.96 12.08 -1.89
C ARG A 41 -0.20 12.24 -0.94
N THR A 42 -0.81 11.13 -0.55
CA THR A 42 -1.83 11.01 0.52
C THR A 42 -1.36 10.13 1.68
N GLU A 43 -0.22 9.45 1.48
CA GLU A 43 0.41 8.48 2.38
C GLU A 43 1.05 9.13 3.62
N GLY A 44 1.04 8.40 4.73
CA GLY A 44 1.63 8.86 5.99
C GLY A 44 0.87 10.03 6.63
N GLY A 45 -0.41 10.18 6.30
CA GLY A 45 -1.26 11.25 6.81
C GLY A 45 -0.92 12.63 6.26
N ILE A 46 -0.13 12.73 5.19
CA ILE A 46 0.18 13.99 4.49
C ILE A 46 -0.54 13.94 3.15
N SER A 47 -1.43 14.90 2.90
CA SER A 47 -2.04 15.15 1.60
C SER A 47 -1.46 16.43 1.02
N ASN A 48 -0.93 16.39 -0.21
CA ASN A 48 -0.47 17.59 -0.92
C ASN A 48 -1.62 18.32 -1.65
N HIS A 49 -2.87 17.88 -1.49
CA HIS A 49 -4.01 18.43 -2.23
C HIS A 49 -4.91 19.27 -1.32
N LEU A 50 -5.07 20.56 -1.64
CA LEU A 50 -5.88 21.51 -0.87
C LEU A 50 -7.37 21.13 -0.83
N PHE A 51 -7.91 20.67 -1.96
CA PHE A 51 -9.34 20.36 -2.10
C PHE A 51 -9.74 18.95 -1.70
N MET A 52 -8.78 18.11 -1.30
CA MET A 52 -9.06 16.74 -0.85
C MET A 52 -8.63 16.60 0.62
N PRO A 53 -9.47 17.07 1.57
CA PRO A 53 -9.15 16.99 2.99
C PRO A 53 -9.00 15.54 3.42
N LYS A 54 -8.17 15.32 4.46
CA LYS A 54 -7.89 14.00 5.04
C LYS A 54 -9.15 13.25 5.51
N SER A 55 -10.29 13.92 5.63
CA SER A 55 -11.59 13.37 6.00
C SER A 55 -12.26 12.56 4.90
N LEU A 56 -11.90 12.77 3.62
CA LEU A 56 -12.38 11.97 2.49
C LEU A 56 -11.61 10.66 2.30
N GLN A 57 -10.56 10.43 3.10
CA GLN A 57 -9.77 9.19 3.09
C GLN A 57 -10.52 8.12 3.87
N ILE A 58 -11.06 7.12 3.17
CA ILE A 58 -12.11 6.25 3.73
C ILE A 58 -11.57 5.30 4.81
N ASN A 59 -10.29 4.89 4.76
CA ASN A 59 -9.84 3.77 5.60
C ASN A 59 -8.56 3.98 6.43
N GLY A 60 -7.87 5.13 6.36
CA GLY A 60 -6.68 5.41 7.19
C GLY A 60 -5.51 4.41 7.07
N LEU A 61 -5.60 3.43 6.18
CA LEU A 61 -4.58 2.38 5.95
C LEU A 61 -3.23 2.98 5.56
N GLU A 62 -3.28 4.10 4.85
CA GLU A 62 -2.13 4.92 4.44
C GLU A 62 -1.40 5.59 5.61
N LYS A 63 -2.05 5.74 6.77
CA LYS A 63 -1.48 6.41 7.95
C LYS A 63 -0.67 5.44 8.83
N ASP A 64 -0.98 4.15 8.76
CA ASP A 64 -0.32 3.13 9.58
C ASP A 64 1.00 2.72 8.93
N LEU A 65 2.06 3.43 9.30
CA LEU A 65 3.40 3.24 8.75
C LEU A 65 4.24 2.31 9.62
N VAL A 66 4.96 1.43 8.93
CA VAL A 66 5.93 0.50 9.51
C VAL A 66 7.31 0.84 9.00
N LYS A 67 8.25 0.96 9.95
CA LYS A 67 9.68 1.08 9.66
C LYS A 67 10.35 -0.26 9.91
N ILE A 68 11.03 -0.79 8.92
CA ILE A 68 11.80 -2.03 9.08
C ILE A 68 13.18 -1.67 9.65
N ILE A 69 13.55 -2.28 10.77
CA ILE A 69 14.86 -2.11 11.41
C ILE A 69 15.81 -3.19 10.92
N ALA A 70 15.38 -4.45 10.98
CA ALA A 70 16.17 -5.61 10.60
C ALA A 70 15.25 -6.71 10.07
N THR A 71 15.72 -7.44 9.07
CA THR A 71 14.94 -8.52 8.44
C THR A 71 15.85 -9.52 7.75
N ASP A 72 15.46 -10.79 7.82
CA ASP A 72 16.12 -11.86 7.05
C ASP A 72 15.56 -11.98 5.62
N LEU A 73 14.37 -11.41 5.36
CA LEU A 73 13.67 -11.54 4.09
C LEU A 73 14.24 -10.58 3.03
N ASN A 74 14.70 -11.11 1.90
CA ASN A 74 15.31 -10.31 0.82
C ASN A 74 14.40 -9.20 0.29
N GLU A 75 13.09 -9.47 0.17
CA GLU A 75 12.11 -8.46 -0.27
C GLU A 75 12.00 -7.25 0.68
N LEU A 76 12.30 -7.43 1.97
CA LEU A 76 12.25 -6.35 2.97
C LEU A 76 13.60 -5.65 3.16
N LYS A 77 14.70 -6.29 2.74
CA LYS A 77 16.05 -5.69 2.80
C LYS A 77 16.14 -4.43 1.95
N GLN A 78 15.48 -4.38 0.79
CA GLN A 78 15.46 -3.18 -0.07
C GLN A 78 14.90 -1.95 0.65
N TYR A 79 13.83 -2.11 1.46
CA TYR A 79 13.22 -1.01 2.19
C TYR A 79 14.10 -0.54 3.35
N THR A 80 14.80 -1.48 3.99
CA THR A 80 15.79 -1.17 5.04
C THR A 80 16.97 -0.38 4.46
N HIS A 81 17.52 -0.84 3.33
CA HIS A 81 18.63 -0.18 2.64
C HIS A 81 18.27 1.23 2.16
N ASN A 82 17.08 1.39 1.56
CA ASN A 82 16.60 2.66 1.05
C ASN A 82 16.03 3.59 2.13
N LYS A 83 16.03 3.16 3.41
CA LYS A 83 15.43 3.90 4.54
C LYS A 83 13.97 4.30 4.26
N GLN A 84 13.20 3.38 3.69
CA GLN A 84 11.80 3.56 3.32
C GLN A 84 10.87 3.05 4.41
N TYR A 85 9.74 3.74 4.56
CA TYR A 85 8.58 3.27 5.31
C TYR A 85 7.61 2.60 4.35
N ILE A 86 6.95 1.56 4.83
CA ILE A 86 5.86 0.89 4.12
C ILE A 86 4.59 0.95 4.97
N THR A 87 3.42 0.88 4.35
CA THR A 87 2.18 0.78 5.11
C THR A 87 2.07 -0.60 5.78
N TYR A 88 1.40 -0.66 6.93
CA TYR A 88 1.16 -1.92 7.64
C TYR A 88 0.41 -2.94 6.78
N PHE A 89 -0.45 -2.44 5.88
CA PHE A 89 -1.15 -3.26 4.89
C PHE A 89 -0.19 -3.99 3.94
N GLU A 90 0.77 -3.26 3.35
CA GLU A 90 1.78 -3.81 2.44
C GLU A 90 2.73 -4.75 3.19
N PHE A 91 3.14 -4.38 4.41
CA PHE A 91 3.94 -5.24 5.28
C PHE A 91 3.26 -6.59 5.52
N ARG A 92 2.00 -6.57 5.97
CA ARG A 92 1.22 -7.77 6.23
C ARG A 92 1.02 -8.61 4.97
N ARG A 93 0.84 -8.00 3.79
CA ARG A 93 0.78 -8.73 2.51
C ARG A 93 2.07 -9.53 2.28
N ILE A 94 3.22 -8.87 2.34
CA ILE A 94 4.54 -9.50 2.13
C ILE A 94 4.77 -10.65 3.13
N ILE A 95 4.45 -10.42 4.41
CA ILE A 95 4.62 -11.43 5.45
C ILE A 95 3.66 -12.62 5.25
N SER A 96 2.42 -12.39 4.84
CA SER A 96 1.45 -13.45 4.58
C SER A 96 1.81 -14.30 3.35
N GLU A 97 2.52 -13.72 2.37
CA GLU A 97 2.99 -14.42 1.17
C GLU A 97 4.29 -15.19 1.43
N ALA A 98 5.12 -14.72 2.36
CA ALA A 98 6.34 -15.38 2.79
C ALA A 98 6.05 -16.64 3.61
N LYS A 99 5.90 -17.79 2.94
CA LYS A 99 5.66 -19.12 3.54
C LYS A 99 6.86 -19.73 4.28
N THR A 100 7.88 -18.94 4.59
CA THR A 100 9.16 -19.40 5.13
C THR A 100 9.39 -18.88 6.53
N ASN A 101 10.30 -19.56 7.26
CA ASN A 101 10.75 -19.11 8.56
C ASN A 101 11.49 -17.78 8.41
N LEU A 102 11.00 -16.74 9.07
CA LEU A 102 11.54 -15.39 8.93
C LEU A 102 11.50 -14.64 10.26
N TYR A 103 12.47 -13.73 10.40
CA TYR A 103 12.54 -12.79 11.50
C TYR A 103 12.50 -11.37 10.95
N VAL A 104 11.65 -10.54 11.56
CA VAL A 104 11.54 -9.12 11.25
C VAL A 104 11.43 -8.33 12.54
N ASN A 105 12.34 -7.37 12.71
CA ASN A 105 12.24 -6.32 13.71
C ASN A 105 11.78 -5.03 13.01
N TYR A 106 10.68 -4.46 13.47
CA TYR A 106 10.07 -3.28 12.86
C TYR A 106 9.53 -2.33 13.93
N MET A 107 9.41 -1.04 13.62
CA MET A 107 8.72 -0.06 14.44
C MET A 107 7.36 0.26 13.82
N ARG A 108 6.32 0.28 14.64
CA ARG A 108 4.97 0.72 14.27
C ARG A 108 4.49 1.69 15.35
N ASN A 109 4.03 2.88 14.97
CA ASN A 109 3.65 3.93 15.92
C ASN A 109 4.72 4.22 16.99
N ASP A 110 5.99 4.28 16.56
CA ASP A 110 7.18 4.48 17.41
C ASP A 110 7.44 3.38 18.48
N GLN A 111 6.64 2.32 18.49
CA GLN A 111 6.86 1.15 19.34
C GLN A 111 7.66 0.09 18.58
N PRO A 112 8.80 -0.38 19.12
CA PRO A 112 9.54 -1.49 18.54
C PRO A 112 8.74 -2.78 18.71
N GLN A 113 8.60 -3.53 17.62
CA GLN A 113 7.88 -4.79 17.55
C GLN A 113 8.73 -5.81 16.82
N THR A 114 8.69 -7.05 17.28
CA THR A 114 9.43 -8.15 16.67
C THR A 114 8.45 -9.25 16.31
N VAL A 115 8.62 -9.79 15.11
CA VAL A 115 7.85 -10.92 14.61
C VAL A 115 8.81 -11.98 14.15
N LYS A 116 8.63 -13.18 14.70
CA LYS A 116 9.29 -14.40 14.26
C LYS A 116 8.22 -15.36 13.78
N ILE A 117 8.40 -15.89 12.58
CA ILE A 117 7.58 -16.96 12.01
C ILE A 117 8.44 -18.21 12.00
N VAL A 118 7.97 -19.25 12.69
CA VAL A 118 8.60 -20.57 12.73
C VAL A 118 7.52 -21.61 12.46
N ASP A 119 7.69 -22.38 11.39
CA ASP A 119 6.84 -23.51 10.99
C ASP A 119 5.34 -23.18 10.99
N GLY A 120 5.00 -22.02 10.41
CA GLY A 120 3.62 -21.53 10.30
C GLY A 120 3.02 -20.96 11.58
N SER A 121 3.77 -20.94 12.68
CA SER A 121 3.39 -20.28 13.93
C SER A 121 4.11 -18.93 14.05
N SER A 122 3.33 -17.86 14.20
CA SER A 122 3.85 -16.51 14.43
C SER A 122 3.56 -16.05 15.85
N THR A 123 4.48 -15.28 16.44
CA THR A 123 4.22 -14.49 17.66
C THR A 123 3.01 -13.57 17.50
N LYS A 124 2.65 -13.21 16.26
CA LYS A 124 1.47 -12.39 15.92
C LYS A 124 0.64 -13.06 14.82
N PRO A 125 -0.39 -13.86 15.19
CA PRO A 125 -1.20 -14.60 14.22
C PRO A 125 -1.97 -13.67 13.27
N GLU A 126 -2.23 -12.43 13.66
CA GLU A 126 -2.88 -11.41 12.82
C GLU A 126 -2.14 -11.13 11.51
N LEU A 127 -0.82 -11.29 11.48
CA LEU A 127 0.02 -11.02 10.30
C LEU A 127 0.03 -12.16 9.28
N LEU A 128 -0.34 -13.38 9.70
CA LEU A 128 -0.37 -14.55 8.82
C LEU A 128 -1.66 -14.65 8.02
N VAL A 129 -2.73 -14.01 8.49
CA VAL A 129 -4.02 -14.04 7.78
C VAL A 129 -3.90 -13.18 6.51
N PRO A 130 -4.06 -13.75 5.31
CA PRO A 130 -3.98 -12.98 4.07
C PRO A 130 -5.14 -11.98 3.98
N HIS A 131 -4.93 -10.89 3.25
CA HIS A 131 -6.01 -9.98 2.91
C HIS A 131 -6.99 -10.65 1.92
N ASN A 132 -8.23 -10.18 1.90
CA ASN A 132 -9.20 -10.59 0.89
C ASN A 132 -8.61 -10.33 -0.52
N TRP A 133 -8.78 -11.29 -1.43
CA TRP A 133 -8.24 -11.24 -2.79
C TRP A 133 -8.56 -9.92 -3.53
N VAL A 134 -9.77 -9.38 -3.34
CA VAL A 134 -10.17 -8.10 -3.93
C VAL A 134 -9.26 -6.97 -3.44
N LEU A 135 -9.04 -6.88 -2.12
CA LEU A 135 -8.15 -5.87 -1.53
C LEU A 135 -6.73 -6.05 -2.04
N THR A 136 -6.21 -7.28 -2.04
CA THR A 136 -4.86 -7.58 -2.56
C THR A 136 -4.67 -7.17 -4.01
N LYS A 137 -5.72 -7.29 -4.84
CA LYS A 137 -5.67 -6.95 -6.27
C LYS A 137 -5.78 -5.45 -6.53
N PHE A 138 -6.64 -4.75 -5.79
CA PHE A 138 -7.00 -3.36 -6.08
C PHE A 138 -6.27 -2.34 -5.21
N VAL A 139 -5.82 -2.72 -4.01
CA VAL A 139 -5.14 -1.84 -3.05
C VAL A 139 -3.63 -2.05 -3.14
N ARG A 140 -2.92 -0.99 -3.52
CA ARG A 140 -1.45 -0.93 -3.53
C ARG A 140 -0.98 0.45 -3.11
N PHE A 141 -0.14 0.48 -2.10
CA PHE A 141 0.43 1.70 -1.54
C PHE A 141 1.90 1.85 -1.92
N ARG A 142 2.34 3.09 -2.20
CA ARG A 142 3.72 3.41 -2.54
C ARG A 142 4.58 3.48 -1.25
N PRO A 143 5.82 2.95 -1.23
CA PRO A 143 6.73 3.16 -0.12
C PRO A 143 7.11 4.65 0.03
N ILE A 144 7.38 5.07 1.27
CA ILE A 144 7.68 6.46 1.61
C ILE A 144 9.16 6.60 2.00
N ASP A 145 9.91 7.45 1.30
CA ASP A 145 11.32 7.71 1.62
C ASP A 145 11.49 8.58 2.89
N LYS A 146 12.42 8.19 3.77
CA LYS A 146 12.85 9.01 4.93
C LYS A 146 13.99 9.94 4.53
N GLY A 147 13.65 11.06 3.91
CA GLY A 147 14.60 12.14 3.63
C GLY A 147 14.10 13.06 2.52
N ALA A 148 14.60 14.30 2.49
CA ALA A 148 14.54 15.12 1.29
C ALA A 148 15.39 14.41 0.22
N CYS A 149 14.78 13.58 -0.60
CA CYS A 149 15.50 12.84 -1.63
C CYS A 149 15.27 13.49 -2.99
N LEU A 150 16.39 13.87 -3.61
CA LEU A 150 16.51 14.21 -5.03
C LEU A 150 15.74 13.19 -5.87
N CYS A 151 14.99 13.71 -6.85
CA CYS A 151 14.18 12.95 -7.79
C CYS A 151 14.96 11.72 -8.32
N LYS A 152 14.56 10.51 -7.92
CA LYS A 152 14.95 9.28 -8.61
C LYS A 152 13.88 8.99 -9.66
N HIS A 153 14.23 9.24 -10.91
CA HIS A 153 13.48 8.86 -12.11
C HIS A 153 13.70 7.40 -12.46
#